data_AF-A0A936IJ39-F1
#
_entry.id   AF-A0A936IJ39-F1
#
_cell.length_a   1.000
_cell.length_b   1.000
_cell.length_c   1.000
_cell.angle_alpha   90.00
_cell.angle_beta   90.00
_cell.angle_gamma   90.00
#
_symmetry.space_group_name_H-M   'P 1'
#
loop_
_entity.id
_entity.type
_entity.pdbx_description
1 polymer ?
#
loop_
_entity_poly.entity_id
_entity_poly.type
_entity_poly.pdbx_seq_one_letter_code
_entity_poly.pdbx_strand_id
1 'polypeptide(L)'
;MPPGAGPTLEGPAPTLPAELAITFLWQHGERHAAVELTAAGALADSALEDRVLEDNAARRVTVWRGRIGETGLVAEVILTAWRGQEHVDAALGVFFSDPRIPALDCPIDRLAVRTRGLALVLRHAGRFGTRALITPTGDGSETTLLRGCRLGDGQGIRRVGVLVPKLRGGTDARDATLRAAVTCPLLAATARWQTTGTWGAFGVVPSAPPALQTEAALRAVLAQRHAAFVRDEAAGPADPFWCGPHGLARTPAQTGDQADFGVAKLGAVAGSGLPSFLFEVEASVLQEACRPVHFFAADGAPIRAADHPDWVVWSGRTHWHCGVSSDRLGKPCPAPRFERNGWGGKDREHWSTNYAAGYYLLTGAAWLRRELENEVQLFLAGETLDPKFTTSGTGAARGAGRTLQAGCWLYLCTGDATLLQRIHDRIEKIHLPAYAFADRDPATVRPLIVCDPDPRMLDGERRYWNPWQEAIAATGYGAVDRLTGNAAARQLARALSTNVVRHGFKLTASECVIATAIVWRDDGAPPSAAELAKGDKATVVWSYGTAFTEWAIPAVELARLYAEADGD
;
A
#
# COMPACT_ATOMS: atom_id res chain seq x y z
N MET A 1 -1.72 17.50 -19.53
CA MET A 1 -2.58 16.61 -20.35
C MET A 1 -3.33 15.68 -19.41
N PRO A 2 -4.63 15.43 -19.62
CA PRO A 2 -5.30 14.37 -18.87
C PRO A 2 -4.57 13.03 -19.09
N PRO A 3 -4.50 12.15 -18.09
CA PRO A 3 -3.99 10.79 -18.28
C PRO A 3 -4.70 10.14 -19.49
N GLY A 4 -3.92 9.65 -20.47
CA GLY A 4 -4.47 8.97 -21.66
C GLY A 4 -4.52 9.77 -22.97
N ALA A 5 -4.14 11.06 -22.99
CA ALA A 5 -3.92 11.78 -24.26
C ALA A 5 -2.56 11.38 -24.87
N GLY A 6 -2.48 10.14 -25.38
CA GLY A 6 -1.34 9.64 -26.14
C GLY A 6 -1.43 10.04 -27.62
N PRO A 7 -0.35 9.86 -28.40
CA PRO A 7 -0.40 10.04 -29.85
C PRO A 7 -1.46 9.11 -30.46
N THR A 8 -2.09 9.53 -31.56
CA THR A 8 -2.94 8.63 -32.35
C THR A 8 -2.10 7.44 -32.81
N LEU A 9 -2.53 6.22 -32.49
CA LEU A 9 -1.87 4.99 -32.91
C LEU A 9 -2.66 4.34 -34.04
N GLU A 10 -1.96 3.86 -35.06
CA GLU A 10 -2.55 3.09 -36.17
C GLU A 10 -2.96 1.68 -35.71
N GLY A 11 -3.93 1.08 -36.40
CA GLY A 11 -4.42 -0.29 -36.15
C GLY A 11 -5.84 -0.36 -35.59
N PRO A 12 -6.43 -1.57 -35.51
CA PRO A 12 -7.80 -1.77 -35.04
C PRO A 12 -7.95 -1.33 -33.59
N ALA A 13 -9.13 -0.83 -33.22
CA ALA A 13 -9.40 -0.44 -31.84
C ALA A 13 -9.19 -1.63 -30.87
N PRO A 14 -8.68 -1.38 -29.65
CA PRO A 14 -8.56 -2.42 -28.63
C PRO A 14 -9.94 -2.98 -28.29
N THR A 15 -10.17 -4.25 -28.60
CA THR A 15 -11.45 -4.95 -28.36
C THR A 15 -11.19 -6.27 -27.65
N LEU A 16 -12.13 -6.68 -26.80
CA LEU A 16 -12.12 -8.01 -26.20
C LEU A 16 -12.78 -9.01 -27.18
N PRO A 17 -12.32 -10.27 -27.23
CA PRO A 17 -12.99 -11.30 -28.03
C PRO A 17 -14.43 -11.50 -27.56
N ALA A 18 -15.37 -11.62 -28.51
CA ALA A 18 -16.80 -11.72 -28.20
C ALA A 18 -17.15 -13.01 -27.44
N GLU A 19 -16.39 -14.07 -27.69
CA GLU A 19 -16.52 -15.39 -27.08
C GLU A 19 -15.85 -15.51 -25.70
N LEU A 20 -15.14 -14.46 -25.26
CA LEU A 20 -14.42 -14.47 -23.99
C LEU A 20 -15.42 -14.59 -22.83
N ALA A 21 -15.28 -15.67 -22.07
CA ALA A 21 -15.99 -15.91 -20.83
C ALA A 21 -15.01 -16.30 -19.71
N ILE A 22 -15.23 -15.74 -18.53
CA ILE A 22 -14.41 -15.99 -17.33
C ILE A 22 -15.37 -16.38 -16.20
N THR A 23 -15.27 -17.63 -15.73
CA THR A 23 -16.15 -18.19 -14.72
C THR A 23 -15.36 -18.44 -13.43
N PHE A 24 -15.75 -17.80 -12.34
CA PHE A 24 -15.22 -18.11 -11.01
C PHE A 24 -16.03 -19.24 -10.39
N LEU A 25 -15.35 -20.22 -9.81
CA LEU A 25 -15.92 -21.44 -9.27
C LEU A 25 -15.48 -21.57 -7.80
N TRP A 26 -16.45 -21.65 -6.89
CA TRP A 26 -16.22 -21.91 -5.48
C TRP A 26 -16.80 -23.26 -5.08
N GLN A 27 -16.10 -23.95 -4.17
CA GLN A 27 -16.52 -25.21 -3.58
C GLN A 27 -16.15 -25.27 -2.09
N HIS A 28 -17.09 -25.77 -1.29
CA HIS A 28 -16.85 -26.18 0.09
C HIS A 28 -17.84 -27.28 0.52
N GLY A 29 -17.33 -28.45 0.88
CA GLY A 29 -18.12 -29.67 1.06
C GLY A 29 -18.86 -30.03 -0.23
N GLU A 30 -20.16 -30.28 -0.10
CA GLU A 30 -21.07 -30.56 -1.22
C GLU A 30 -21.64 -29.28 -1.88
N ARG A 31 -21.30 -28.09 -1.35
CA ARG A 31 -21.81 -26.82 -1.87
C ARG A 31 -20.90 -26.30 -2.97
N HIS A 32 -21.53 -25.79 -4.03
CA HIS A 32 -20.87 -25.19 -5.18
C HIS A 32 -21.57 -23.89 -5.56
N ALA A 33 -20.80 -22.89 -5.99
CA ALA A 33 -21.32 -21.64 -6.52
C ALA A 33 -20.41 -21.16 -7.66
N ALA A 34 -20.99 -20.40 -8.59
CA ALA A 34 -20.25 -19.85 -9.71
C ALA A 34 -20.77 -18.46 -10.08
N VAL A 35 -19.91 -17.70 -10.74
CA VAL A 35 -20.29 -16.47 -11.45
C VAL A 35 -19.52 -16.41 -12.76
N GLU A 36 -20.23 -16.16 -13.86
CA GLU A 36 -19.66 -16.02 -15.19
C GLU A 36 -19.71 -14.56 -15.64
N LEU A 37 -18.57 -14.07 -16.13
CA LEU A 37 -18.38 -12.73 -16.65
C LEU A 37 -18.02 -12.86 -18.14
N THR A 38 -18.79 -12.21 -19.02
CA THR A 38 -18.58 -12.29 -20.48
C THR A 38 -18.35 -10.92 -21.09
N ALA A 39 -17.74 -10.88 -22.28
CA ALA A 39 -17.53 -9.63 -23.02
C ALA A 39 -18.83 -8.89 -23.40
N ALA A 40 -19.99 -9.57 -23.40
CA ALA A 40 -21.30 -8.97 -23.59
C ALA A 40 -21.94 -8.42 -22.28
N GLY A 41 -21.18 -8.42 -21.18
CA GLY A 41 -21.67 -8.21 -19.82
C GLY A 41 -21.83 -9.52 -19.05
N ALA A 42 -22.07 -9.45 -17.75
CA ALA A 42 -22.37 -10.62 -16.94
C ALA A 42 -23.82 -11.08 -17.16
N LEU A 43 -24.02 -12.39 -17.30
CA LEU A 43 -25.30 -13.00 -17.68
C LEU A 43 -26.28 -13.22 -16.51
N ALA A 44 -26.13 -12.56 -15.36
CA ALA A 44 -26.94 -12.81 -14.15
C ALA A 44 -27.37 -11.52 -13.43
N ASP A 45 -28.56 -11.56 -12.80
CA ASP A 45 -29.21 -10.52 -11.97
C ASP A 45 -28.36 -9.98 -10.78
N SER A 46 -27.14 -10.47 -10.58
CA SER A 46 -26.26 -10.18 -9.45
C SER A 46 -24.94 -9.49 -9.82
N ALA A 47 -24.80 -9.03 -11.07
CA ALA A 47 -23.57 -8.42 -11.55
C ALA A 47 -23.65 -6.90 -11.59
N LEU A 48 -22.59 -6.26 -11.11
CA LEU A 48 -22.44 -4.82 -11.12
C LEU A 48 -21.19 -4.41 -11.89
N GLU A 49 -21.40 -3.39 -12.72
CA GLU A 49 -20.43 -2.63 -13.50
C GLU A 49 -19.56 -3.45 -14.46
N ASP A 50 -19.92 -3.42 -15.75
CA ASP A 50 -18.92 -3.22 -16.80
C ASP A 50 -18.59 -1.74 -16.83
N ARG A 51 -17.43 -1.38 -16.27
CA ARG A 51 -16.93 -0.01 -16.35
C ARG A 51 -15.63 0.02 -17.14
N VAL A 52 -15.64 0.83 -18.18
CA VAL A 52 -14.42 1.26 -18.86
C VAL A 52 -13.67 2.17 -17.90
N LEU A 53 -12.53 1.68 -17.38
CA LEU A 53 -11.64 2.44 -16.50
C LEU A 53 -10.74 3.39 -17.30
N GLU A 54 -10.36 2.99 -18.51
CA GLU A 54 -9.48 3.72 -19.40
C GLU A 54 -9.81 3.34 -20.85
N ASP A 55 -9.93 4.32 -21.73
CA ASP A 55 -10.04 4.10 -23.18
C ASP A 55 -9.20 5.15 -23.89
N ASN A 56 -8.09 4.72 -24.50
CA ASN A 56 -7.20 5.61 -25.21
C ASN A 56 -6.56 4.97 -26.43
N ALA A 57 -5.65 5.70 -27.07
CA ALA A 57 -4.98 5.24 -28.27
C ALA A 57 -4.24 3.91 -28.07
N ALA A 58 -3.68 3.60 -26.90
CA ALA A 58 -2.89 2.40 -26.68
C ALA A 58 -3.71 1.20 -26.20
N ARG A 59 -4.71 1.43 -25.34
CA ARG A 59 -5.41 0.34 -24.66
C ARG A 59 -6.82 0.73 -24.23
N ARG A 60 -7.62 -0.31 -23.98
CA ARG A 60 -8.90 -0.24 -23.27
C ARG A 60 -8.83 -1.09 -22.02
N VAL A 61 -9.13 -0.50 -20.88
CA VAL A 61 -9.17 -1.18 -19.57
C VAL A 61 -10.62 -1.26 -19.11
N THR A 62 -11.07 -2.47 -18.81
CA THR A 62 -12.43 -2.74 -18.30
C THR A 62 -12.34 -3.44 -16.95
N VAL A 63 -13.31 -3.19 -16.08
CA VAL A 63 -13.49 -3.94 -14.83
C VAL A 63 -14.88 -4.56 -14.82
N TRP A 64 -14.93 -5.81 -14.37
CA TRP A 64 -16.17 -6.57 -14.14
C TRP A 64 -16.18 -7.07 -12.70
N ARG A 65 -17.34 -6.96 -12.03
CA ARG A 65 -17.54 -7.53 -10.68
C ARG A 65 -18.82 -8.34 -10.60
N GLY A 66 -18.80 -9.35 -9.74
CA GLY A 66 -19.99 -10.12 -9.41
C GLY A 66 -19.81 -10.96 -8.16
N ARG A 67 -20.91 -11.23 -7.47
CA ARG A 67 -20.90 -12.15 -6.31
C ARG A 67 -20.88 -13.60 -6.78
N ILE A 68 -20.14 -14.45 -6.07
CA ILE A 68 -20.11 -15.89 -6.33
C ILE A 68 -21.26 -16.55 -5.55
N GLY A 69 -22.47 -16.57 -6.13
CA GLY A 69 -23.69 -17.02 -5.44
C GLY A 69 -23.92 -16.28 -4.11
N GLU A 70 -24.36 -17.00 -3.08
CA GLU A 70 -24.60 -16.47 -1.72
C GLU A 70 -23.42 -16.65 -0.77
N THR A 71 -22.22 -16.93 -1.30
CA THR A 71 -21.03 -17.26 -0.48
C THR A 71 -20.45 -16.07 0.29
N GLY A 72 -20.89 -14.85 -0.03
CA GLY A 72 -20.28 -13.59 0.41
C GLY A 72 -18.98 -13.22 -0.34
N LEU A 73 -18.52 -14.05 -1.27
CA LEU A 73 -17.38 -13.75 -2.12
C LEU A 73 -17.76 -12.81 -3.26
N VAL A 74 -16.90 -11.83 -3.54
CA VAL A 74 -16.95 -10.94 -4.70
C VAL A 74 -15.79 -11.30 -5.61
N ALA A 75 -16.09 -11.66 -6.85
CA ALA A 75 -15.11 -11.81 -7.91
C ALA A 75 -14.94 -10.47 -8.65
N GLU A 76 -13.71 -10.11 -8.95
CA GLU A 76 -13.35 -8.95 -9.75
C GLU A 76 -12.40 -9.37 -10.87
N VAL A 77 -12.63 -8.88 -12.08
CA VAL A 77 -11.74 -9.03 -13.22
C VAL A 77 -11.43 -7.65 -13.78
N ILE A 78 -10.16 -7.35 -13.99
CA ILE A 78 -9.71 -6.18 -14.75
C ILE A 78 -8.98 -6.67 -15.99
N LEU A 79 -9.47 -6.29 -17.16
CA LEU A 79 -8.93 -6.68 -18.45
C LEU A 79 -8.34 -5.47 -19.17
N THR A 80 -7.11 -5.61 -19.67
CA THR A 80 -6.47 -4.61 -20.52
C THR A 80 -6.29 -5.17 -21.92
N ALA A 81 -7.11 -4.68 -22.85
CA ALA A 81 -6.95 -4.96 -24.27
C ALA A 81 -6.00 -3.91 -24.87
N TRP A 82 -4.91 -4.36 -25.48
CA TRP A 82 -3.93 -3.49 -26.13
C TRP A 82 -4.22 -3.38 -27.63
N ARG A 83 -3.97 -2.21 -28.21
CA ARG A 83 -4.13 -2.00 -29.66
C ARG A 83 -3.23 -2.95 -30.44
N GLY A 84 -3.84 -3.67 -31.39
CA GLY A 84 -3.11 -4.58 -32.29
C GLY A 84 -2.52 -5.81 -31.61
N GLN A 85 -2.88 -6.10 -30.35
CA GLN A 85 -2.44 -7.31 -29.66
C GLN A 85 -3.58 -8.33 -29.59
N GLU A 86 -3.26 -9.60 -29.78
CA GLU A 86 -4.23 -10.70 -29.64
C GLU A 86 -4.37 -11.19 -28.19
N HIS A 87 -3.49 -10.76 -27.29
CA HIS A 87 -3.54 -11.10 -25.88
C HIS A 87 -4.18 -9.97 -25.06
N VAL A 88 -4.69 -10.32 -23.88
CA VAL A 88 -5.34 -9.38 -22.95
C VAL A 88 -4.70 -9.56 -21.58
N ASP A 89 -4.15 -8.49 -20.99
CA ASP A 89 -3.67 -8.59 -19.60
C ASP A 89 -4.87 -8.74 -18.68
N ALA A 90 -4.75 -9.62 -17.69
CA ALA A 90 -5.82 -9.94 -16.77
C ALA A 90 -5.35 -9.79 -15.31
N ALA A 91 -6.14 -9.10 -14.50
CA ALA A 91 -6.01 -9.11 -13.05
C ALA A 91 -7.30 -9.66 -12.42
N LEU A 92 -7.17 -10.73 -11.63
CA LEU A 92 -8.27 -11.47 -11.03
C LEU A 92 -8.23 -11.29 -9.52
N GLY A 93 -9.30 -10.75 -8.95
CA GLY A 93 -9.49 -10.58 -7.52
C GLY A 93 -10.64 -11.46 -7.01
N VAL A 94 -10.48 -12.05 -5.83
CA VAL A 94 -11.60 -12.65 -5.09
C VAL A 94 -11.50 -12.25 -3.63
N PHE A 95 -12.56 -11.64 -3.12
CA PHE A 95 -12.61 -11.04 -1.79
C PHE A 95 -13.82 -11.51 -1.01
N PHE A 96 -13.68 -11.70 0.29
CA PHE A 96 -14.82 -12.00 1.15
C PHE A 96 -15.30 -10.73 1.86
N SER A 97 -16.45 -10.21 1.44
CA SER A 97 -17.17 -9.16 2.15
C SER A 97 -18.62 -9.09 1.66
N ASP A 98 -19.54 -9.17 2.61
CA ASP A 98 -20.96 -9.07 2.33
C ASP A 98 -21.71 -8.60 3.58
N PRO A 99 -22.36 -7.43 3.54
CA PRO A 99 -23.08 -6.88 4.69
C PRO A 99 -24.40 -7.59 4.96
N ARG A 100 -24.84 -8.48 4.08
CA ARG A 100 -26.05 -9.29 4.28
C ARG A 100 -25.82 -10.51 5.16
N ILE A 101 -24.55 -10.89 5.35
CA ILE A 101 -24.18 -12.07 6.13
C ILE A 101 -23.34 -11.68 7.35
N PRO A 102 -23.65 -12.22 8.55
CA PRO A 102 -22.86 -11.97 9.76
C PRO A 102 -21.54 -12.76 9.79
N ALA A 103 -21.33 -13.65 8.81
CA ALA A 103 -20.11 -14.45 8.71
C ALA A 103 -18.87 -13.55 8.60
N LEU A 104 -17.84 -13.92 9.37
CA LEU A 104 -16.56 -13.23 9.45
C LEU A 104 -15.46 -13.92 8.66
N ASP A 105 -15.77 -15.09 8.10
CA ASP A 105 -14.94 -15.77 7.14
C ASP A 105 -15.75 -16.66 6.20
N CYS A 106 -15.12 -17.04 5.09
CA CYS A 106 -15.62 -17.99 4.13
C CYS A 106 -14.62 -19.15 3.99
N PRO A 107 -15.00 -20.39 4.31
CA PRO A 107 -14.19 -21.56 4.02
C PRO A 107 -14.17 -21.88 2.53
N ILE A 108 -13.02 -22.36 2.06
CA ILE A 108 -12.74 -22.63 0.65
C ILE A 108 -11.98 -23.96 0.56
N ASP A 109 -12.66 -25.00 0.07
CA ASP A 109 -11.97 -26.25 -0.29
C ASP A 109 -11.26 -26.06 -1.63
N ARG A 110 -11.94 -25.36 -2.55
CA ARG A 110 -11.40 -24.99 -3.86
C ARG A 110 -12.02 -23.69 -4.37
N LEU A 111 -11.16 -22.78 -4.84
CA LEU A 111 -11.54 -21.62 -5.64
C LEU A 111 -10.76 -21.66 -6.95
N ALA A 112 -11.46 -21.64 -8.08
CA ALA A 112 -10.85 -21.73 -9.41
C ALA A 112 -11.47 -20.73 -10.38
N VAL A 113 -10.74 -20.47 -11.46
CA VAL A 113 -11.21 -19.68 -12.61
C VAL A 113 -11.15 -20.54 -13.85
N ARG A 114 -12.26 -20.62 -14.57
CA ARG A 114 -12.34 -21.22 -15.90
C ARG A 114 -12.44 -20.12 -16.95
N THR A 115 -11.75 -20.28 -18.07
CA THR A 115 -11.82 -19.36 -19.20
C THR A 115 -12.20 -20.08 -20.48
N ARG A 116 -12.94 -19.39 -21.36
CA ARG A 116 -13.28 -19.80 -22.73
C ARG A 116 -12.96 -18.65 -23.69
N GLY A 117 -12.59 -18.98 -24.93
CA GLY A 117 -12.12 -18.05 -25.96
C GLY A 117 -10.61 -17.82 -25.88
N LEU A 118 -10.10 -17.57 -24.67
CA LEU A 118 -8.67 -17.40 -24.40
C LEU A 118 -8.24 -18.24 -23.19
N ALA A 119 -7.00 -18.71 -23.20
CA ALA A 119 -6.42 -19.42 -22.09
C ALA A 119 -5.72 -18.46 -21.12
N LEU A 120 -5.98 -18.60 -19.82
CA LEU A 120 -5.37 -17.79 -18.77
C LEU A 120 -4.03 -18.40 -18.36
N VAL A 121 -3.00 -17.56 -18.37
CA VAL A 121 -1.69 -17.86 -17.79
C VAL A 121 -1.39 -16.83 -16.71
N LEU A 122 -1.36 -17.29 -15.45
CA LEU A 122 -1.01 -16.44 -14.32
C LEU A 122 0.51 -16.32 -14.18
N ARG A 123 0.97 -15.12 -13.87
CA ARG A 123 2.34 -14.84 -13.47
C ARG A 123 2.55 -15.18 -11.99
N HIS A 124 3.80 -15.36 -11.57
CA HIS A 124 4.16 -15.68 -10.18
C HIS A 124 3.56 -16.99 -9.69
N ALA A 125 3.29 -17.91 -10.62
CA ALA A 125 2.52 -19.12 -10.35
C ALA A 125 3.18 -20.03 -9.32
N GLY A 126 4.51 -20.18 -9.38
CA GLY A 126 5.27 -20.97 -8.41
C GLY A 126 5.29 -20.37 -7.00
N ARG A 127 5.25 -19.03 -6.88
CA ARG A 127 5.17 -18.36 -5.56
C ARG A 127 3.81 -18.55 -4.91
N PHE A 128 2.76 -18.37 -5.69
CA PHE A 128 1.38 -18.41 -5.20
C PHE A 128 0.71 -19.78 -5.26
N GLY A 129 1.43 -20.80 -5.74
CA GLY A 129 0.92 -22.16 -5.85
C GLY A 129 -0.24 -22.31 -6.85
N THR A 130 -0.34 -21.41 -7.83
CA THR A 130 -1.40 -21.47 -8.83
C THR A 130 -1.02 -22.41 -9.96
N ARG A 131 -1.96 -23.25 -10.39
CA ARG A 131 -1.76 -24.16 -11.52
C ARG A 131 -2.87 -23.98 -12.54
N ALA A 132 -2.47 -23.64 -13.76
CA ALA A 132 -3.35 -23.56 -14.92
C ALA A 132 -3.36 -24.91 -15.66
N LEU A 133 -4.54 -25.36 -16.06
CA LEU A 133 -4.76 -26.49 -16.96
C LEU A 133 -5.39 -25.93 -18.23
N ILE A 134 -4.61 -25.83 -19.31
CA ILE A 134 -5.09 -25.36 -20.61
C ILE A 134 -6.00 -26.44 -21.21
N THR A 135 -7.12 -26.03 -21.82
CA THR A 135 -8.02 -26.99 -22.49
C THR A 135 -7.30 -27.71 -23.63
N PRO A 136 -7.66 -28.95 -23.98
CA PRO A 136 -7.05 -29.67 -25.11
C PRO A 136 -7.17 -28.90 -26.44
N THR A 137 -8.26 -28.16 -26.59
CA THR A 137 -8.54 -27.28 -27.73
C THR A 137 -7.63 -26.05 -27.75
N GLY A 138 -7.15 -25.60 -26.59
CA GLY A 138 -6.26 -24.44 -26.42
C GLY A 138 -6.98 -23.09 -26.39
N ASP A 139 -8.32 -23.12 -26.36
CA ASP A 139 -9.24 -21.98 -26.38
C ASP A 139 -9.77 -21.64 -24.98
N GLY A 140 -9.07 -22.07 -23.93
CA GLY A 140 -9.53 -21.94 -22.56
C GLY A 140 -8.56 -22.51 -21.56
N SER A 141 -8.88 -22.32 -20.29
CA SER A 141 -8.10 -22.88 -19.19
C SER A 141 -8.95 -23.07 -17.94
N GLU A 142 -8.51 -23.93 -17.03
CA GLU A 142 -8.99 -23.95 -15.65
C GLU A 142 -7.80 -23.77 -14.69
N THR A 143 -7.82 -22.71 -13.91
CA THR A 143 -6.75 -22.34 -13.00
C THR A 143 -7.24 -22.35 -11.56
N THR A 144 -6.61 -23.14 -10.69
CA THR A 144 -6.95 -23.10 -9.25
C THR A 144 -6.23 -21.94 -8.57
N LEU A 145 -6.96 -21.07 -7.88
CA LEU A 145 -6.46 -19.91 -7.17
C LEU A 145 -6.17 -20.21 -5.69
N LEU A 146 -7.07 -20.94 -5.02
CA LEU A 146 -6.97 -21.33 -3.61
C LEU A 146 -7.43 -22.78 -3.41
N ARG A 147 -6.86 -23.43 -2.39
CA ARG A 147 -7.28 -24.77 -1.91
C ARG A 147 -7.17 -24.84 -0.39
N GLY A 148 -8.14 -25.49 0.25
CA GLY A 148 -8.10 -25.82 1.68
C GLY A 148 -7.77 -24.65 2.59
N CYS A 149 -8.40 -23.49 2.39
CA CYS A 149 -8.13 -22.28 3.16
C CYS A 149 -9.40 -21.53 3.57
N ARG A 150 -9.23 -20.34 4.15
CA ARG A 150 -10.32 -19.43 4.52
C ARG A 150 -9.93 -18.00 4.17
N LEU A 151 -10.92 -17.19 3.79
CA LEU A 151 -10.79 -15.74 3.68
C LEU A 151 -11.59 -15.08 4.80
N GLY A 152 -10.97 -14.19 5.57
CA GLY A 152 -11.68 -13.36 6.56
C GLY A 152 -12.37 -12.16 5.92
N ASP A 153 -13.25 -11.52 6.68
CA ASP A 153 -13.96 -10.32 6.20
C ASP A 153 -12.99 -9.20 5.79
N GLY A 154 -13.22 -8.62 4.62
CA GLY A 154 -12.35 -7.63 4.00
C GLY A 154 -11.10 -8.22 3.31
N GLN A 155 -10.85 -9.53 3.45
CA GLN A 155 -9.65 -10.18 2.91
C GLN A 155 -9.92 -10.87 1.58
N GLY A 156 -8.89 -11.01 0.77
CA GLY A 156 -8.98 -11.71 -0.49
C GLY A 156 -7.65 -12.16 -1.04
N ILE A 157 -7.61 -12.30 -2.36
CA ILE A 157 -6.40 -12.47 -3.14
C ILE A 157 -6.51 -11.69 -4.45
N ARG A 158 -5.36 -11.27 -4.96
CA ARG A 158 -5.19 -10.77 -6.33
C ARG A 158 -4.19 -11.63 -7.06
N ARG A 159 -4.48 -11.94 -8.32
CA ARG A 159 -3.56 -12.58 -9.26
C ARG A 159 -3.54 -11.79 -10.56
N VAL A 160 -2.40 -11.80 -11.22
CA VAL A 160 -2.22 -11.14 -12.51
C VAL A 160 -1.61 -12.10 -13.50
N GLY A 161 -1.92 -11.87 -14.76
CA GLY A 161 -1.56 -12.76 -15.84
C GLY A 161 -1.95 -12.19 -17.17
N VAL A 162 -2.09 -13.09 -18.13
CA VAL A 162 -2.50 -12.78 -19.48
C VAL A 162 -3.47 -13.84 -19.97
N LEU A 163 -4.46 -13.41 -20.74
CA LEU A 163 -5.33 -14.25 -21.54
C LEU A 163 -4.74 -14.29 -22.95
N VAL A 164 -4.41 -15.50 -23.43
CA VAL A 164 -3.77 -15.69 -24.73
C VAL A 164 -4.57 -16.66 -25.61
N PRO A 165 -4.60 -16.44 -26.93
CA PRO A 165 -5.15 -17.39 -27.87
C PRO A 165 -4.22 -18.60 -27.99
N LYS A 166 -4.71 -19.65 -28.64
CA LYS A 166 -3.91 -20.82 -28.98
C LYS A 166 -2.65 -20.43 -29.77
N LEU A 167 -1.49 -20.92 -29.31
CA LEU A 167 -0.23 -20.82 -30.06
C LEU A 167 -0.31 -21.69 -31.32
N ARG A 168 0.23 -21.18 -32.43
CA ARG A 168 0.28 -21.93 -33.71
C ARG A 168 1.42 -22.94 -33.74
N GLY A 169 2.36 -22.86 -32.79
CA GLY A 169 3.52 -23.71 -32.69
C GLY A 169 4.71 -23.24 -33.54
N GLY A 170 4.63 -22.03 -34.11
CA GLY A 170 5.68 -21.46 -34.95
C GLY A 170 6.73 -20.66 -34.18
N THR A 171 7.74 -20.19 -34.91
CA THR A 171 8.74 -19.20 -34.47
C THR A 171 8.47 -17.82 -35.06
N ASP A 172 7.26 -17.59 -35.58
CA ASP A 172 6.86 -16.30 -36.13
C ASP A 172 6.75 -15.22 -35.04
N ALA A 173 6.73 -13.96 -35.46
CA ALA A 173 6.65 -12.82 -34.55
C ALA A 173 5.39 -12.85 -33.67
N ARG A 174 4.30 -13.44 -34.17
CA ARG A 174 3.04 -13.57 -33.42
C ARG A 174 3.21 -14.51 -32.24
N ASP A 175 3.62 -15.75 -32.47
CA ASP A 175 3.82 -16.74 -31.39
C ASP A 175 4.94 -16.30 -30.45
N ALA A 176 5.99 -15.64 -30.95
CA ALA A 176 7.03 -15.04 -30.11
C ALA A 176 6.47 -13.96 -29.17
N THR A 177 5.61 -13.08 -29.68
CA THR A 177 4.94 -12.03 -28.89
C THR A 177 4.03 -12.64 -27.81
N LEU A 178 3.24 -13.65 -28.16
CA LEU A 178 2.38 -14.35 -27.19
C LEU A 178 3.20 -15.07 -26.11
N ARG A 179 4.32 -15.71 -26.47
CA ARG A 179 5.25 -16.32 -25.50
C ARG A 179 5.90 -15.28 -24.58
N ALA A 180 6.22 -14.10 -25.11
CA ALA A 180 6.75 -13.01 -24.29
C ALA A 180 5.70 -12.52 -23.27
N ALA A 181 4.46 -12.31 -23.71
CA ALA A 181 3.36 -11.83 -22.86
C ALA A 181 3.04 -12.77 -21.69
N VAL A 182 3.15 -14.10 -21.88
CA VAL A 182 2.95 -15.08 -20.79
C VAL A 182 4.10 -15.12 -19.79
N THR A 183 5.29 -14.64 -20.16
CA THR A 183 6.49 -14.75 -19.33
C THR A 183 6.67 -13.52 -18.44
N CYS A 184 6.53 -12.33 -19.01
CA CYS A 184 6.76 -11.06 -18.32
C CYS A 184 5.80 -10.01 -18.89
N PRO A 185 5.18 -9.15 -18.06
CA PRO A 185 4.36 -8.07 -18.57
C PRO A 185 5.22 -7.10 -19.38
N LEU A 186 4.58 -6.34 -20.29
CA LEU A 186 5.24 -5.23 -20.95
C LEU A 186 5.54 -4.14 -19.92
N LEU A 187 6.81 -4.03 -19.52
CA LEU A 187 7.27 -3.04 -18.55
C LEU A 187 8.11 -1.98 -19.24
N ALA A 188 7.71 -0.72 -19.06
CA ALA A 188 8.49 0.44 -19.46
C ALA A 188 8.60 1.38 -18.26
N ALA A 189 9.77 1.99 -18.09
CA ALA A 189 9.98 3.05 -17.12
C ALA A 189 10.71 4.20 -17.81
N THR A 190 10.51 5.42 -17.30
CA THR A 190 11.17 6.62 -17.83
C THR A 190 12.10 7.20 -16.78
N ALA A 191 13.31 7.59 -17.16
CA ALA A 191 14.21 8.35 -16.27
C ALA A 191 13.74 9.81 -16.06
N ARG A 192 12.73 10.26 -16.83
CA ARG A 192 12.21 11.65 -16.74
C ARG A 192 11.63 12.00 -15.38
N TRP A 193 11.33 11.03 -14.51
CA TRP A 193 10.92 11.32 -13.13
C TRP A 193 11.90 12.27 -12.42
N GLN A 194 13.20 12.16 -12.72
CA GLN A 194 14.25 13.02 -12.16
C GLN A 194 14.04 14.51 -12.46
N THR A 195 13.45 14.84 -13.60
CA THR A 195 13.27 16.25 -14.04
C THR A 195 11.86 16.75 -13.83
N THR A 196 10.89 15.87 -13.58
CA THR A 196 9.48 16.24 -13.41
C THR A 196 9.15 16.89 -12.08
N GLY A 197 9.90 16.60 -11.03
CA GLY A 197 9.58 17.07 -9.68
C GLY A 197 8.36 16.38 -9.05
N THR A 198 7.91 15.22 -9.58
CA THR A 198 6.65 14.57 -9.19
C THR A 198 6.81 13.18 -8.57
N TRP A 199 8.03 12.74 -8.23
CA TRP A 199 8.25 11.46 -7.56
C TRP A 199 8.02 11.56 -6.05
N GLY A 200 6.90 11.01 -5.58
CA GLY A 200 6.50 11.04 -4.16
C GLY A 200 6.18 12.45 -3.66
N ALA A 201 5.83 12.56 -2.38
CA ALA A 201 5.36 13.81 -1.78
C ALA A 201 6.42 14.93 -1.79
N PHE A 202 7.70 14.57 -1.76
CA PHE A 202 8.79 15.54 -1.81
C PHE A 202 9.21 15.93 -3.24
N GLY A 203 8.69 15.23 -4.25
CA GLY A 203 8.97 15.51 -5.66
C GLY A 203 10.40 15.20 -6.09
N VAL A 204 11.13 14.36 -5.36
CA VAL A 204 12.55 14.07 -5.60
C VAL A 204 12.76 12.58 -5.83
N VAL A 205 13.44 12.24 -6.91
CA VAL A 205 13.99 10.90 -7.11
C VAL A 205 15.32 10.80 -6.36
N PRO A 206 15.47 9.87 -5.39
CA PRO A 206 16.73 9.69 -4.69
C PRO A 206 17.86 9.32 -5.65
N SER A 207 19.03 9.94 -5.48
CA SER A 207 20.24 9.58 -6.22
C SER A 207 20.63 8.13 -5.94
N ALA A 208 21.15 7.45 -6.96
CA ALA A 208 21.74 6.13 -6.76
C ALA A 208 22.96 6.22 -5.81
N PRO A 209 23.17 5.24 -4.92
CA PRO A 209 24.39 5.16 -4.12
C PRO A 209 25.64 5.22 -5.01
N PRO A 210 26.79 5.75 -4.53
CA PRO A 210 28.01 5.90 -5.33
C PRO A 210 28.41 4.63 -6.12
N ALA A 211 28.28 3.45 -5.50
CA ALA A 211 28.59 2.17 -6.13
C ALA A 211 27.66 1.78 -7.30
N LEU A 212 26.51 2.43 -7.43
CA LEU A 212 25.48 2.17 -8.45
C LEU A 212 25.26 3.36 -9.39
N GLN A 213 26.16 4.36 -9.38
CA GLN A 213 26.00 5.54 -10.23
C GLN A 213 26.27 5.27 -11.72
N THR A 214 27.01 4.22 -12.07
CA THR A 214 27.18 3.84 -13.48
C THR A 214 26.04 2.95 -13.93
N GLU A 215 25.54 3.20 -15.15
CA GLU A 215 24.47 2.39 -15.73
C GLU A 215 24.85 0.90 -15.82
N ALA A 216 26.12 0.60 -16.14
CA ALA A 216 26.62 -0.76 -16.22
C ALA A 216 26.56 -1.49 -14.86
N ALA A 217 27.01 -0.84 -13.77
CA ALA A 217 26.94 -1.41 -12.43
C ALA A 217 25.50 -1.63 -11.99
N LEU A 218 24.61 -0.65 -12.23
CA LEU A 218 23.20 -0.77 -11.91
C LEU A 218 22.54 -1.93 -12.68
N ARG A 219 22.76 -2.02 -13.99
CA ARG A 219 22.23 -3.12 -14.82
C ARG A 219 22.72 -4.48 -14.35
N ALA A 220 24.00 -4.61 -14.01
CA ALA A 220 24.57 -5.86 -13.51
C ALA A 220 23.89 -6.32 -12.21
N VAL A 221 23.72 -5.42 -11.25
CA VAL A 221 23.04 -5.70 -9.98
C VAL A 221 21.56 -6.06 -10.20
N LEU A 222 20.85 -5.30 -11.04
CA LEU A 222 19.45 -5.58 -11.35
C LEU A 222 19.27 -6.91 -12.10
N ALA A 223 20.16 -7.24 -13.02
CA ALA A 223 20.14 -8.51 -13.74
C ALA A 223 20.42 -9.71 -12.81
N GLN A 224 21.41 -9.59 -11.92
CA GLN A 224 21.69 -10.61 -10.92
C GLN A 224 20.50 -10.84 -9.99
N ARG A 225 19.86 -9.75 -9.55
CA ARG A 225 18.66 -9.80 -8.71
C ARG A 225 17.49 -10.46 -9.44
N HIS A 226 17.22 -10.05 -10.68
CA HIS A 226 16.15 -10.66 -11.49
C HIS A 226 16.39 -12.16 -11.72
N ALA A 227 17.62 -12.55 -12.02
CA ALA A 227 17.97 -13.97 -12.18
C ALA A 227 17.77 -14.77 -10.89
N ALA A 228 18.07 -14.19 -9.72
CA ALA A 228 17.77 -14.82 -8.42
C ALA A 228 16.26 -14.96 -8.21
N PHE A 229 15.50 -13.89 -8.47
CA PHE A 229 14.05 -13.90 -8.33
C PHE A 229 13.37 -14.98 -9.18
N VAL A 230 13.77 -15.12 -10.45
CA VAL A 230 13.22 -16.11 -11.39
C VAL A 230 13.56 -17.54 -10.96
N ARG A 231 14.79 -17.79 -10.47
CA ARG A 231 15.17 -19.10 -9.92
C ARG A 231 14.31 -19.47 -8.71
N ASP A 232 14.11 -18.51 -7.81
CA ASP A 232 13.30 -18.73 -6.60
C ASP A 232 11.82 -18.89 -6.91
N GLU A 233 11.31 -18.27 -7.98
CA GLU A 233 9.92 -18.44 -8.43
C GLU A 233 9.65 -19.89 -8.87
N ALA A 234 10.58 -20.52 -9.58
CA ALA A 234 10.45 -21.91 -10.03
C ALA A 234 10.41 -22.92 -8.86
N ALA A 235 11.10 -22.61 -7.76
CA ALA A 235 11.11 -23.41 -6.53
C ALA A 235 10.19 -22.85 -5.44
N GLY A 236 9.28 -21.93 -5.82
CA GLY A 236 8.54 -21.09 -4.87
C GLY A 236 7.74 -21.89 -3.83
N PRO A 237 7.39 -21.25 -2.71
CA PRO A 237 6.75 -21.91 -1.57
C PRO A 237 5.35 -22.45 -1.86
N ALA A 238 4.78 -22.16 -3.04
CA ALA A 238 3.41 -22.48 -3.41
C ALA A 238 2.37 -22.00 -2.38
N ASP A 239 2.64 -20.87 -1.72
CA ASP A 239 1.78 -20.29 -0.69
C ASP A 239 0.87 -19.21 -1.32
N PRO A 240 -0.46 -19.41 -1.38
CA PRO A 240 -1.36 -18.42 -1.95
C PRO A 240 -1.37 -17.09 -1.17
N PHE A 241 -0.87 -17.08 0.05
CA PHE A 241 -0.73 -15.92 0.92
C PHE A 241 0.75 -15.58 1.17
N TRP A 242 1.66 -16.03 0.29
CA TRP A 242 3.11 -15.76 0.36
C TRP A 242 3.38 -14.30 0.72
N CYS A 243 4.38 -14.03 1.57
CA CYS A 243 4.82 -12.69 1.93
C CYS A 243 6.15 -12.36 1.23
N GLY A 244 6.15 -11.31 0.43
CA GLY A 244 7.32 -10.90 -0.35
C GLY A 244 8.34 -10.08 0.44
N PRO A 245 9.54 -9.88 -0.11
CA PRO A 245 10.57 -9.04 0.49
C PRO A 245 10.27 -7.53 0.33
N HIS A 246 9.26 -7.15 -0.43
CA HIS A 246 8.82 -5.77 -0.63
C HIS A 246 7.46 -5.52 0.00
N GLY A 247 7.22 -4.28 0.40
CA GLY A 247 6.01 -3.92 1.13
C GLY A 247 6.10 -4.23 2.63
N LEU A 248 4.95 -4.15 3.28
CA LEU A 248 4.82 -4.41 4.70
C LEU A 248 4.75 -5.91 4.96
N ALA A 249 5.17 -6.32 6.16
CA ALA A 249 5.00 -7.70 6.59
C ALA A 249 3.52 -8.10 6.70
N ARG A 250 3.25 -9.41 6.85
CA ARG A 250 1.89 -9.93 7.08
C ARG A 250 1.18 -9.22 8.21
N THR A 251 1.89 -8.94 9.30
CA THR A 251 1.40 -8.19 10.45
C THR A 251 2.17 -6.87 10.57
N PRO A 252 1.64 -5.76 10.03
CA PRO A 252 2.34 -4.47 10.05
C PRO A 252 2.70 -3.99 11.46
N ALA A 253 1.90 -4.35 12.46
CA ALA A 253 2.11 -3.98 13.87
C ALA A 253 3.33 -4.63 14.53
N GLN A 254 4.07 -5.51 13.84
CA GLN A 254 5.27 -6.11 14.39
C GLN A 254 6.36 -5.05 14.63
N THR A 255 7.13 -5.23 15.70
CA THR A 255 8.24 -4.34 16.05
C THR A 255 9.39 -4.49 15.06
N GLY A 256 10.01 -3.37 14.68
CA GLY A 256 11.24 -3.36 13.89
C GLY A 256 11.06 -2.75 12.50
N ASP A 257 12.14 -2.80 11.72
CA ASP A 257 12.16 -2.27 10.37
C ASP A 257 11.40 -3.16 9.39
N GLN A 258 10.80 -2.51 8.39
CA GLN A 258 10.06 -3.18 7.33
C GLN A 258 10.47 -2.57 6.00
N ALA A 259 10.53 -3.41 4.98
CA ALA A 259 11.03 -3.01 3.67
C ALA A 259 10.29 -1.80 3.09
N ASP A 260 9.01 -1.61 3.41
CA ASP A 260 8.21 -0.47 2.93
C ASP A 260 8.52 0.87 3.62
N PHE A 261 9.10 0.87 4.82
CA PHE A 261 9.32 2.09 5.61
C PHE A 261 10.33 3.04 4.96
N GLY A 262 10.23 4.33 5.28
CA GLY A 262 11.03 5.41 4.69
C GLY A 262 10.18 6.36 3.86
N VAL A 263 10.82 7.29 3.12
CA VAL A 263 10.12 8.37 2.40
C VAL A 263 9.56 7.91 1.04
N ALA A 264 10.38 7.18 0.29
CA ALA A 264 10.04 6.69 -1.04
C ALA A 264 10.72 5.33 -1.30
N LYS A 265 10.12 4.52 -2.19
CA LYS A 265 10.69 3.27 -2.70
C LYS A 265 10.87 3.36 -4.20
N LEU A 266 11.50 2.36 -4.82
CA LEU A 266 11.71 2.28 -6.28
C LEU A 266 12.45 3.47 -6.92
N GLY A 267 13.18 4.28 -6.13
CA GLY A 267 13.99 5.39 -6.65
C GLY A 267 15.01 4.97 -7.71
N ALA A 268 15.57 3.76 -7.60
CA ALA A 268 16.46 3.20 -8.61
C ALA A 268 15.77 3.04 -9.98
N VAL A 269 14.50 2.63 -10.01
CA VAL A 269 13.72 2.49 -11.26
C VAL A 269 13.33 3.86 -11.79
N ALA A 270 12.82 4.74 -10.91
CA ALA A 270 12.44 6.10 -11.29
C ALA A 270 13.64 6.92 -11.81
N GLY A 271 14.82 6.71 -11.24
CA GLY A 271 16.05 7.43 -11.62
C GLY A 271 16.72 6.89 -12.88
N SER A 272 16.70 5.57 -13.10
CA SER A 272 17.40 4.97 -14.24
C SER A 272 16.51 4.68 -15.44
N GLY A 273 15.19 4.60 -15.25
CA GLY A 273 14.27 4.08 -16.26
C GLY A 273 14.43 2.58 -16.53
N LEU A 274 15.17 1.84 -15.71
CA LEU A 274 15.35 0.39 -15.88
C LEU A 274 14.22 -0.39 -15.20
N PRO A 275 13.33 -1.06 -15.94
CA PRO A 275 12.12 -1.66 -15.38
C PRO A 275 12.33 -3.04 -14.74
N SER A 276 13.53 -3.62 -14.84
CA SER A 276 13.80 -5.04 -14.49
C SER A 276 13.41 -5.43 -13.06
N PHE A 277 13.37 -4.47 -12.15
CA PHE A 277 12.99 -4.69 -10.75
C PHE A 277 11.47 -4.75 -10.52
N LEU A 278 10.67 -4.21 -11.44
CA LEU A 278 9.22 -4.12 -11.27
C LEU A 278 8.54 -5.50 -11.26
N PHE A 279 9.05 -6.48 -12.01
CA PHE A 279 8.46 -7.82 -12.04
C PHE A 279 8.48 -8.50 -10.65
N GLU A 280 9.58 -8.36 -9.91
CA GLU A 280 9.69 -8.87 -8.54
C GLU A 280 8.78 -8.10 -7.56
N VAL A 281 8.70 -6.78 -7.74
CA VAL A 281 7.85 -5.92 -6.91
C VAL A 281 6.37 -6.26 -7.12
N GLU A 282 5.94 -6.55 -8.35
CA GLU A 282 4.58 -7.01 -8.69
C GLU A 282 4.18 -8.19 -7.79
N ALA A 283 5.03 -9.21 -7.67
CA ALA A 283 4.76 -10.38 -6.84
C ALA A 283 4.54 -10.03 -5.35
N SER A 284 5.21 -9.00 -4.86
CA SER A 284 5.07 -8.57 -3.47
C SER A 284 3.82 -7.70 -3.27
N VAL A 285 3.58 -6.73 -4.15
CA VAL A 285 2.46 -5.78 -4.00
C VAL A 285 1.09 -6.40 -4.25
N LEU A 286 1.01 -7.53 -4.96
CA LEU A 286 -0.23 -8.32 -5.10
C LEU A 286 -0.79 -8.79 -3.75
N GLN A 287 0.04 -8.85 -2.71
CA GLN A 287 -0.33 -9.34 -1.39
C GLN A 287 -1.07 -8.30 -0.56
N GLU A 288 -1.07 -7.03 -0.98
CA GLU A 288 -1.95 -6.02 -0.38
C GLU A 288 -3.42 -6.46 -0.44
N ALA A 289 -3.78 -7.25 -1.46
CA ALA A 289 -5.09 -7.88 -1.60
C ALA A 289 -5.44 -8.89 -0.49
N CYS A 290 -4.43 -9.41 0.23
CA CYS A 290 -4.62 -10.36 1.33
C CYS A 290 -5.01 -9.66 2.63
N ARG A 291 -4.75 -8.35 2.74
CA ARG A 291 -5.07 -7.54 3.91
C ARG A 291 -6.58 -7.34 4.03
N PRO A 292 -7.12 -7.15 5.24
CA PRO A 292 -8.54 -6.91 5.45
C PRO A 292 -8.88 -5.47 5.08
N VAL A 293 -8.87 -5.12 3.79
CA VAL A 293 -9.08 -3.74 3.30
C VAL A 293 -10.18 -3.62 2.24
N HIS A 294 -10.80 -4.72 1.84
CA HIS A 294 -11.71 -4.80 0.71
C HIS A 294 -13.15 -5.02 1.18
N PHE A 295 -13.83 -3.94 1.54
CA PHE A 295 -15.23 -3.98 1.97
C PHE A 295 -16.16 -3.68 0.80
N PHE A 296 -17.23 -4.47 0.67
CA PHE A 296 -18.17 -4.35 -0.44
C PHE A 296 -19.61 -4.21 0.07
N ALA A 297 -20.41 -3.36 -0.57
CA ALA A 297 -21.84 -3.23 -0.35
C ALA A 297 -22.60 -4.49 -0.81
N ALA A 298 -23.87 -4.61 -0.46
CA ALA A 298 -24.71 -5.79 -0.77
C ALA A 298 -24.71 -6.18 -2.26
N ASP A 299 -24.56 -5.19 -3.12
CA ASP A 299 -24.57 -5.29 -4.58
C ASP A 299 -23.19 -5.66 -5.16
N GLY A 300 -22.12 -5.63 -4.35
CA GLY A 300 -20.75 -5.93 -4.75
C GLY A 300 -19.93 -4.71 -5.17
N ALA A 301 -20.47 -3.49 -5.08
CA ALA A 301 -19.71 -2.26 -5.21
C ALA A 301 -18.79 -2.06 -3.98
N PRO A 302 -17.57 -1.53 -4.13
CA PRO A 302 -16.75 -1.19 -2.97
C PRO A 302 -17.42 -0.16 -2.07
N ILE A 303 -17.27 -0.35 -0.76
CA ILE A 303 -17.80 0.58 0.24
C ILE A 303 -17.12 1.94 0.10
N ARG A 304 -17.92 3.01 0.19
CA ARG A 304 -17.42 4.38 0.35
C ARG A 304 -17.63 4.83 1.77
N ALA A 305 -16.58 5.36 2.40
CA ALA A 305 -16.67 5.83 3.79
C ALA A 305 -17.71 6.95 3.97
N ALA A 306 -17.94 7.76 2.93
CA ALA A 306 -18.94 8.83 2.95
C ALA A 306 -20.39 8.31 3.09
N ASP A 307 -20.68 7.12 2.55
CA ASP A 307 -22.01 6.50 2.61
C ASP A 307 -22.23 5.78 3.96
N HIS A 308 -21.17 5.64 4.76
CA HIS A 308 -21.13 4.92 6.03
C HIS A 308 -20.44 5.76 7.13
N PRO A 309 -21.00 6.92 7.53
CA PRO A 309 -20.33 7.87 8.43
C PRO A 309 -20.06 7.32 9.83
N ASP A 310 -20.82 6.31 10.26
CA ASP A 310 -20.65 5.63 11.56
C ASP A 310 -19.85 4.31 11.44
N TRP A 311 -19.32 4.01 10.25
CA TRP A 311 -18.38 2.92 10.05
C TRP A 311 -16.96 3.42 10.29
N VAL A 312 -16.46 3.18 11.51
CA VAL A 312 -15.08 3.52 11.88
C VAL A 312 -14.18 2.30 11.79
N VAL A 313 -12.98 2.51 11.25
CA VAL A 313 -11.95 1.48 11.05
C VAL A 313 -10.82 1.62 12.08
N TRP A 314 -10.28 0.47 12.54
CA TRP A 314 -9.06 0.34 13.33
C TRP A 314 -8.19 -0.78 12.77
N SER A 315 -6.94 -0.46 12.43
CA SER A 315 -5.98 -1.42 11.84
C SER A 315 -6.55 -2.15 10.62
N GLY A 316 -7.12 -1.38 9.70
CA GLY A 316 -7.75 -1.86 8.45
C GLY A 316 -9.14 -2.49 8.61
N ARG A 317 -9.61 -2.80 9.82
CA ARG A 317 -10.90 -3.48 10.04
C ARG A 317 -11.93 -2.60 10.72
N THR A 318 -13.21 -2.94 10.59
CA THR A 318 -14.28 -2.36 11.42
C THR A 318 -13.86 -2.37 12.89
N HIS A 319 -13.88 -1.21 13.54
CA HIS A 319 -13.41 -1.02 14.91
C HIS A 319 -14.08 -2.04 15.85
N TRP A 320 -13.36 -2.60 16.82
CA TRP A 320 -13.86 -3.72 17.63
C TRP A 320 -15.04 -3.34 18.56
N HIS A 321 -15.06 -2.09 19.04
CA HIS A 321 -16.07 -1.55 19.97
C HIS A 321 -17.31 -0.98 19.25
N CYS A 322 -18.53 -1.41 19.63
CA CYS A 322 -19.81 -0.97 19.04
C CYS A 322 -20.06 0.53 19.17
N GLY A 323 -19.67 1.12 20.29
CA GLY A 323 -19.86 2.56 20.50
C GLY A 323 -18.98 3.45 19.62
N VAL A 324 -17.91 2.89 19.04
CA VAL A 324 -17.01 3.65 18.14
C VAL A 324 -17.36 3.41 16.67
N SER A 325 -17.83 2.22 16.32
CA SER A 325 -18.28 1.87 14.97
C SER A 325 -19.61 1.16 15.10
N SER A 326 -20.70 1.94 15.05
CA SER A 326 -22.07 1.42 15.18
C SER A 326 -22.58 0.86 13.86
N ASP A 327 -22.11 1.38 12.73
CA ASP A 327 -22.25 0.68 11.45
C ASP A 327 -21.20 -0.43 11.37
N ARG A 328 -21.69 -1.66 11.37
CA ARG A 328 -20.86 -2.86 11.37
C ARG A 328 -20.67 -3.48 10.00
N LEU A 329 -21.25 -2.91 8.94
CA LEU A 329 -21.36 -3.55 7.63
C LEU A 329 -21.90 -4.99 7.76
N GLY A 330 -22.95 -5.16 8.57
CA GLY A 330 -23.58 -6.47 8.82
C GLY A 330 -22.82 -7.43 9.75
N LYS A 331 -21.67 -7.03 10.30
CA LYS A 331 -20.82 -7.90 11.14
C LYS A 331 -21.21 -7.86 12.63
N PRO A 332 -20.99 -8.96 13.38
CA PRO A 332 -21.29 -8.99 14.80
C PRO A 332 -20.42 -8.00 15.59
N CYS A 333 -20.89 -7.66 16.80
CA CYS A 333 -20.14 -6.88 17.76
C CYS A 333 -20.14 -7.56 19.14
N PRO A 334 -18.98 -7.68 19.84
CA PRO A 334 -17.65 -7.22 19.43
C PRO A 334 -17.10 -8.01 18.23
N ALA A 335 -16.31 -7.35 17.39
CA ALA A 335 -15.56 -8.07 16.35
C ALA A 335 -14.47 -8.94 17.00
N PRO A 336 -14.24 -10.18 16.53
CA PRO A 336 -13.18 -11.00 17.06
C PRO A 336 -11.81 -10.41 16.74
N ARG A 337 -10.84 -10.75 17.60
CA ARG A 337 -9.55 -10.06 17.69
C ARG A 337 -8.58 -10.34 16.53
N PHE A 338 -8.78 -11.39 15.74
CA PHE A 338 -7.76 -11.91 14.82
C PHE A 338 -8.27 -12.16 13.41
N GLU A 339 -7.40 -11.96 12.44
CA GLU A 339 -7.61 -12.30 11.02
C GLU A 339 -7.61 -13.81 10.79
N ARG A 340 -8.06 -14.25 9.61
CA ARG A 340 -8.29 -15.66 9.31
C ARG A 340 -7.28 -16.27 8.35
N ASN A 341 -6.68 -15.47 7.48
CA ASN A 341 -5.61 -15.90 6.56
C ASN A 341 -4.18 -15.50 7.03
N GLY A 342 -4.04 -14.96 8.26
CA GLY A 342 -2.76 -14.54 8.83
C GLY A 342 -2.24 -13.16 8.38
N TRP A 343 -3.00 -12.40 7.59
CA TRP A 343 -2.65 -11.04 7.16
C TRP A 343 -3.37 -9.97 7.95
N GLY A 344 -2.64 -9.19 8.75
CA GLY A 344 -3.13 -8.02 9.47
C GLY A 344 -3.34 -6.79 8.58
N GLY A 345 -4.29 -5.95 8.98
CA GLY A 345 -4.45 -4.62 8.40
C GLY A 345 -3.39 -3.64 8.91
N LYS A 346 -3.26 -2.51 8.22
CA LYS A 346 -2.29 -1.46 8.54
C LYS A 346 -2.81 -0.67 9.74
N ASP A 347 -2.09 -0.68 10.85
CA ASP A 347 -2.38 0.23 11.96
C ASP A 347 -1.70 1.58 11.72
N ARG A 348 -2.17 2.60 12.45
CA ARG A 348 -1.72 3.98 12.29
C ARG A 348 -0.20 4.14 12.42
N GLU A 349 0.41 3.40 13.33
CA GLU A 349 1.82 3.53 13.69
C GLU A 349 2.76 2.79 12.74
N HIS A 350 2.22 1.94 11.86
CA HIS A 350 2.99 1.13 10.91
C HIS A 350 2.43 1.23 9.48
N TRP A 351 1.55 2.20 9.22
CA TRP A 351 0.98 2.43 7.91
C TRP A 351 2.07 2.85 6.92
N SER A 352 2.17 2.11 5.81
CA SER A 352 3.03 2.45 4.68
C SER A 352 2.47 1.84 3.40
N THR A 353 2.67 2.56 2.29
CA THR A 353 2.15 2.20 0.96
C THR A 353 3.17 2.56 -0.13
N ASN A 354 4.45 2.65 0.23
CA ASN A 354 5.48 3.26 -0.62
C ASN A 354 5.79 2.40 -1.86
N TYR A 355 5.96 1.08 -1.71
CA TYR A 355 6.19 0.17 -2.83
C TYR A 355 4.96 0.08 -3.74
N ALA A 356 3.76 -0.03 -3.16
CA ALA A 356 2.51 -0.09 -3.92
C ALA A 356 2.29 1.21 -4.73
N ALA A 357 2.37 2.37 -4.07
CA ALA A 357 2.22 3.66 -4.73
C ALA A 357 3.30 3.90 -5.80
N GLY A 358 4.58 3.63 -5.48
CA GLY A 358 5.67 3.75 -6.45
C GLY A 358 5.49 2.82 -7.65
N TYR A 359 5.07 1.57 -7.41
CA TYR A 359 4.80 0.62 -8.49
C TYR A 359 3.67 1.12 -9.38
N TYR A 360 2.58 1.62 -8.79
CA TYR A 360 1.48 2.19 -9.55
C TYR A 360 1.93 3.39 -10.40
N LEU A 361 2.66 4.35 -9.83
CA LEU A 361 3.16 5.51 -10.60
C LEU A 361 4.06 5.09 -11.77
N LEU A 362 4.86 4.03 -11.61
CA LEU A 362 5.75 3.53 -12.65
C LEU A 362 5.05 2.70 -13.73
N THR A 363 3.94 2.03 -13.41
CA THR A 363 3.30 1.04 -14.31
C THR A 363 1.91 1.44 -14.80
N GLY A 364 1.21 2.33 -14.09
CA GLY A 364 -0.20 2.62 -14.33
C GLY A 364 -1.10 1.39 -14.18
N ALA A 365 -0.72 0.42 -13.34
CA ALA A 365 -1.47 -0.82 -13.16
C ALA A 365 -2.87 -0.54 -12.58
N ALA A 366 -3.90 -0.75 -13.40
CA ALA A 366 -5.28 -0.44 -13.03
C ALA A 366 -5.77 -1.22 -11.80
N TRP A 367 -5.35 -2.48 -11.64
CA TRP A 367 -5.68 -3.28 -10.46
C TRP A 367 -5.11 -2.68 -9.18
N LEU A 368 -3.89 -2.14 -9.22
CA LEU A 368 -3.26 -1.57 -8.03
C LEU A 368 -3.89 -0.22 -7.69
N ARG A 369 -4.33 0.56 -8.70
CA ARG A 369 -5.15 1.76 -8.46
C ARG A 369 -6.36 1.43 -7.59
N ARG A 370 -7.05 0.32 -7.88
CA ARG A 370 -8.23 -0.11 -7.11
C ARG A 370 -7.87 -0.48 -5.68
N GLU A 371 -6.75 -1.15 -5.45
CA GLU A 371 -6.29 -1.43 -4.07
C GLU A 371 -5.98 -0.14 -3.30
N LEU A 372 -5.34 0.82 -3.97
CA LEU A 372 -5.06 2.14 -3.38
C LEU A 372 -6.36 2.92 -3.11
N GLU A 373 -7.36 2.85 -3.99
CA GLU A 373 -8.68 3.46 -3.77
C GLU A 373 -9.43 2.83 -2.59
N ASN A 374 -9.34 1.51 -2.38
CA ASN A 374 -9.87 0.87 -1.17
C ASN A 374 -9.16 1.38 0.08
N GLU A 375 -7.84 1.55 0.00
CA GLU A 375 -7.03 2.09 1.09
C GLU A 375 -7.36 3.56 1.42
N VAL A 376 -7.75 4.36 0.42
CA VAL A 376 -8.32 5.71 0.63
C VAL A 376 -9.57 5.63 1.51
N GLN A 377 -10.48 4.69 1.25
CA GLN A 377 -11.70 4.56 2.05
C GLN A 377 -11.39 4.18 3.50
N LEU A 378 -10.37 3.34 3.73
CA LEU A 378 -9.91 3.05 5.08
C LEU A 378 -9.29 4.26 5.78
N PHE A 379 -8.54 5.08 5.06
CA PHE A 379 -8.02 6.32 5.62
C PHE A 379 -9.17 7.23 6.06
N LEU A 380 -10.18 7.41 5.20
CA LEU A 380 -11.36 8.24 5.50
C LEU A 380 -12.20 7.69 6.66
N ALA A 381 -12.31 6.36 6.81
CA ALA A 381 -13.01 5.71 7.91
C ALA A 381 -12.18 5.61 9.21
N GLY A 382 -10.85 5.64 9.10
CA GLY A 382 -9.92 5.46 10.23
C GLY A 382 -9.44 6.78 10.84
N GLU A 383 -9.06 7.76 10.03
CA GLU A 383 -8.58 9.07 10.49
C GLU A 383 -9.77 10.03 10.67
N THR A 384 -10.57 9.78 11.70
CA THR A 384 -11.81 10.52 11.99
C THR A 384 -11.55 11.94 12.54
N LEU A 385 -12.58 12.78 12.56
CA LEU A 385 -12.51 14.16 13.09
C LEU A 385 -13.42 14.40 14.31
N ASP A 386 -14.42 13.56 14.50
CA ASP A 386 -15.41 13.71 15.57
C ASP A 386 -14.80 13.24 16.91
N PRO A 387 -14.67 14.12 17.92
CA PRO A 387 -14.03 13.80 19.19
C PRO A 387 -14.72 12.66 19.96
N LYS A 388 -15.94 12.26 19.60
CA LYS A 388 -16.58 11.06 20.19
C LYS A 388 -15.84 9.77 19.82
N PHE A 389 -15.11 9.76 18.71
CA PHE A 389 -14.36 8.60 18.25
C PHE A 389 -12.93 8.62 18.79
N THR A 390 -12.50 7.51 19.38
CA THR A 390 -11.13 7.34 19.88
C THR A 390 -10.07 7.48 18.78
N THR A 391 -10.45 7.30 17.52
CA THR A 391 -9.57 7.49 16.36
C THR A 391 -9.36 8.96 15.98
N SER A 392 -10.11 9.89 16.57
CA SER A 392 -9.94 11.33 16.34
C SER A 392 -8.74 11.93 17.09
N GLY A 393 -8.14 11.23 18.05
CA GLY A 393 -6.94 11.71 18.74
C GLY A 393 -5.71 11.79 17.83
N THR A 394 -4.62 12.39 18.34
CA THR A 394 -3.31 12.44 17.66
C THR A 394 -2.62 11.09 17.55
N GLY A 395 -2.98 10.10 18.39
CA GLY A 395 -2.33 8.79 18.43
C GLY A 395 -0.86 8.93 18.84
N ALA A 396 0.00 7.97 18.53
CA ALA A 396 1.45 8.16 18.69
C ALA A 396 2.01 9.12 17.63
N ALA A 397 3.07 9.88 17.94
CA ALA A 397 3.66 10.85 17.01
C ALA A 397 4.08 10.21 15.67
N ARG A 398 4.68 9.01 15.71
CA ARG A 398 5.02 8.24 14.50
C ARG A 398 3.80 7.89 13.66
N GLY A 399 2.65 7.69 14.30
CA GLY A 399 1.40 7.36 13.64
C GLY A 399 0.84 8.54 12.83
N ALA A 400 0.94 9.76 13.36
CA ALA A 400 0.63 10.97 12.59
C ALA A 400 1.52 11.08 11.34
N GLY A 401 2.84 10.90 11.50
CA GLY A 401 3.77 10.98 10.37
C GLY A 401 3.50 9.96 9.27
N ARG A 402 3.36 8.69 9.65
CA ARG A 402 3.14 7.58 8.72
C ARG A 402 1.82 7.65 7.98
N THR A 403 0.74 7.97 8.68
CA THR A 403 -0.57 8.13 8.02
C THR A 403 -0.60 9.30 7.07
N LEU A 404 -0.06 10.46 7.46
CA LEU A 404 -0.01 11.63 6.56
C LEU A 404 0.85 11.34 5.32
N GLN A 405 1.99 10.68 5.49
CA GLN A 405 2.84 10.30 4.36
C GLN A 405 2.16 9.28 3.43
N ALA A 406 1.51 8.25 4.00
CA ALA A 406 0.71 7.30 3.22
C ALA A 406 -0.44 8.02 2.49
N GLY A 407 -1.12 8.96 3.16
CA GLY A 407 -2.16 9.81 2.58
C GLY A 407 -1.66 10.63 1.39
N CYS A 408 -0.47 11.22 1.47
CA CYS A 408 0.16 11.91 0.34
C CYS A 408 0.40 10.97 -0.85
N TRP A 409 0.91 9.76 -0.61
CA TRP A 409 1.09 8.76 -1.67
C TRP A 409 -0.24 8.33 -2.29
N LEU A 410 -1.25 8.06 -1.46
CA LEU A 410 -2.59 7.72 -1.91
C LEU A 410 -3.20 8.83 -2.77
N TYR A 411 -3.06 10.11 -2.36
CA TYR A 411 -3.50 11.25 -3.15
C TYR A 411 -2.78 11.35 -4.49
N LEU A 412 -1.45 11.21 -4.50
CA LEU A 412 -0.66 11.22 -5.74
C LEU A 412 -1.10 10.13 -6.74
N CYS A 413 -1.56 8.98 -6.22
CA CYS A 413 -1.98 7.86 -7.05
C CYS A 413 -3.43 7.98 -7.54
N THR A 414 -4.32 8.52 -6.70
CA THR A 414 -5.77 8.48 -6.94
C THR A 414 -6.36 9.82 -7.38
N GLY A 415 -5.73 10.93 -6.98
CA GLY A 415 -6.25 12.28 -7.14
C GLY A 415 -7.47 12.58 -6.26
N ASP A 416 -7.73 11.78 -5.22
CA ASP A 416 -8.93 11.91 -4.39
C ASP A 416 -8.89 13.22 -3.56
N ALA A 417 -9.72 14.19 -3.93
CA ALA A 417 -9.81 15.47 -3.25
C ALA A 417 -10.41 15.37 -1.84
N THR A 418 -11.26 14.38 -1.58
CA THR A 418 -11.85 14.15 -0.25
C THR A 418 -10.78 13.66 0.73
N LEU A 419 -9.92 12.76 0.26
CA LEU A 419 -8.73 12.35 1.01
C LEU A 419 -7.84 13.55 1.35
N LEU A 420 -7.53 14.37 0.35
CA LEU A 420 -6.69 15.56 0.55
C LEU A 420 -7.30 16.51 1.57
N GLN A 421 -8.60 16.77 1.48
CA GLN A 421 -9.30 17.58 2.45
C GLN A 421 -9.27 16.95 3.85
N ARG A 422 -9.43 15.62 3.97
CA ARG A 422 -9.31 14.94 5.27
C ARG A 422 -7.91 15.09 5.87
N ILE A 423 -6.86 15.01 5.05
CA ILE A 423 -5.48 15.25 5.49
C ILE A 423 -5.34 16.65 6.08
N HIS A 424 -5.83 17.68 5.38
CA HIS A 424 -5.83 19.07 5.88
C HIS A 424 -6.61 19.21 7.19
N ASP A 425 -7.83 18.68 7.22
CA ASP A 425 -8.69 18.73 8.40
C ASP A 425 -8.06 18.05 9.62
N ARG A 426 -7.40 16.90 9.44
CA ARG A 426 -6.69 16.22 10.54
C ARG A 426 -5.56 17.08 11.09
N ILE A 427 -4.81 17.75 10.23
CA ILE A 427 -3.73 18.63 10.66
C ILE A 427 -4.29 19.83 11.42
N GLU A 428 -5.24 20.54 10.82
CA GLU A 428 -5.72 21.84 11.31
C GLU A 428 -6.67 21.72 12.51
N LYS A 429 -7.50 20.69 12.55
CA LYS A 429 -8.53 20.54 13.58
C LYS A 429 -8.08 19.64 14.73
N ILE A 430 -7.06 18.80 14.54
CA ILE A 430 -6.64 17.81 15.52
C ILE A 430 -5.17 17.99 15.89
N HIS A 431 -4.25 17.86 14.93
CA HIS A 431 -2.82 17.77 15.25
C HIS A 431 -2.24 19.10 15.72
N LEU A 432 -2.52 20.19 15.02
CA LEU A 432 -2.05 21.52 15.39
C LEU A 432 -2.66 22.00 16.73
N PRO A 433 -3.98 21.89 16.98
CA PRO A 433 -4.54 22.24 18.28
C PRO A 433 -4.03 21.37 19.44
N ALA A 434 -3.70 20.11 19.17
CA ALA A 434 -3.11 19.22 20.18
C ALA A 434 -1.62 19.50 20.45
N TYR A 435 -0.95 20.32 19.63
CA TYR A 435 0.42 20.73 19.85
C TYR A 435 0.51 21.81 20.94
N ALA A 436 0.28 21.39 22.18
CA ALA A 436 0.16 22.26 23.37
C ALA A 436 1.41 23.08 23.71
N PHE A 437 2.53 22.84 23.02
CA PHE A 437 3.83 23.46 23.30
C PHE A 437 4.26 24.47 22.23
N ALA A 438 3.37 24.81 21.29
CA ALA A 438 3.66 25.74 20.19
C ALA A 438 4.19 27.10 20.69
N ASP A 439 3.65 27.61 21.80
CA ASP A 439 3.96 28.93 22.37
C ASP A 439 5.16 28.92 23.34
N ARG A 440 5.76 27.76 23.62
CA ARG A 440 6.95 27.69 24.48
C ARG A 440 8.18 28.23 23.76
N ASP A 441 9.15 28.69 24.57
CA ASP A 441 10.47 29.12 24.11
C ASP A 441 11.09 28.04 23.18
N PRO A 442 11.48 28.38 21.94
CA PRO A 442 12.15 27.47 21.02
C PRO A 442 13.45 26.83 21.54
N ALA A 443 14.04 27.34 22.62
CA ALA A 443 15.18 26.72 23.31
C ALA A 443 14.79 25.55 24.22
N THR A 444 13.50 25.38 24.52
CA THR A 444 12.96 24.27 25.32
C THR A 444 12.53 23.09 24.46
N VAL A 445 12.41 21.92 25.06
CA VAL A 445 11.83 20.74 24.41
C VAL A 445 10.33 20.97 24.23
N ARG A 446 9.85 20.88 22.98
CA ARG A 446 8.46 21.12 22.59
C ARG A 446 7.88 19.91 21.86
N PRO A 447 7.55 18.84 22.59
CA PRO A 447 7.15 17.59 21.98
C PRO A 447 5.73 17.69 21.41
N LEU A 448 5.39 16.91 20.39
CA LEU A 448 3.99 16.73 19.99
C LEU A 448 3.22 16.00 21.09
N ILE A 449 3.87 15.04 21.75
CA ILE A 449 3.27 14.17 22.77
C ILE A 449 4.29 13.88 23.88
N VAL A 450 3.83 14.00 25.13
CA VAL A 450 4.52 13.48 26.30
C VAL A 450 3.91 12.12 26.66
N CYS A 451 4.73 11.10 26.76
CA CYS A 451 4.30 9.76 27.15
C CYS A 451 4.29 9.60 28.67
N ASP A 452 3.29 8.86 29.15
CA ASP A 452 3.22 8.40 30.53
C ASP A 452 4.35 7.39 30.85
N PRO A 453 4.69 7.18 32.13
CA PRO A 453 5.69 6.18 32.50
C PRO A 453 5.37 4.79 31.95
N ASP A 454 6.36 4.14 31.32
CA ASP A 454 6.24 2.80 30.71
C ASP A 454 7.37 1.91 31.26
N PRO A 455 7.10 0.71 31.81
CA PRO A 455 8.14 -0.17 32.38
C PRO A 455 9.30 -0.52 31.44
N ARG A 456 9.12 -0.34 30.13
CA ARG A 456 10.15 -0.57 29.11
C ARG A 456 11.03 0.66 28.87
N MET A 457 10.64 1.83 29.37
CA MET A 457 11.26 3.12 29.13
C MET A 457 11.56 3.84 30.45
N LEU A 458 12.80 4.29 30.61
CA LEU A 458 13.23 5.06 31.78
C LEU A 458 12.83 4.45 33.15
N ASP A 459 13.02 3.13 33.28
CA ASP A 459 12.69 2.33 34.46
C ASP A 459 11.21 2.39 34.90
N GLY A 460 10.31 2.93 34.06
CA GLY A 460 8.87 2.96 34.30
C GLY A 460 8.40 4.01 35.32
N GLU A 461 9.27 4.93 35.73
CA GLU A 461 8.95 5.90 36.79
C GLU A 461 8.65 7.31 36.26
N ARG A 462 9.05 7.60 35.03
CA ARG A 462 9.10 8.98 34.52
C ARG A 462 8.35 9.11 33.22
N ARG A 463 7.65 10.25 33.07
CA ARG A 463 7.15 10.69 31.77
C ARG A 463 8.32 10.99 30.84
N TYR A 464 8.12 10.79 29.56
CA TYR A 464 9.18 10.92 28.57
C TYR A 464 8.69 11.43 27.24
N TRP A 465 9.65 11.89 26.45
CA TRP A 465 9.51 12.27 25.06
C TRP A 465 10.19 11.21 24.17
N ASN A 466 9.62 10.91 22.99
CA ASN A 466 10.22 10.01 21.99
C ASN A 466 10.68 10.79 20.74
N PRO A 467 11.94 11.27 20.68
CA PRO A 467 12.42 12.07 19.56
C PRO A 467 12.32 11.35 18.20
N TRP A 468 12.61 10.05 18.16
CA TRP A 468 12.54 9.28 16.92
C TRP A 468 11.13 9.19 16.33
N GLN A 469 10.09 9.18 17.17
CA GLN A 469 8.71 9.18 16.69
C GLN A 469 8.32 10.54 16.13
N GLU A 470 8.79 11.61 16.76
CA GLU A 470 8.59 12.97 16.26
C GLU A 470 9.34 13.25 14.97
N ALA A 471 10.51 12.64 14.76
CA ALA A 471 11.21 12.74 13.49
C ALA A 471 10.35 12.20 12.34
N ILE A 472 9.66 11.07 12.56
CA ILE A 472 8.70 10.50 11.61
C ILE A 472 7.49 11.44 11.44
N ALA A 473 6.97 12.02 12.53
CA ALA A 473 5.89 12.99 12.49
C ALA A 473 6.24 14.20 11.61
N ALA A 474 7.41 14.81 11.85
CA ALA A 474 7.94 15.94 11.09
C ALA A 474 8.03 15.61 9.60
N THR A 475 8.47 14.39 9.27
CA THR A 475 8.54 13.90 7.88
C THR A 475 7.16 13.86 7.21
N GLY A 476 6.14 13.35 7.91
CA GLY A 476 4.77 13.32 7.39
C GLY A 476 4.17 14.71 7.18
N TYR A 477 4.37 15.64 8.13
CA TYR A 477 3.92 17.02 7.95
C TYR A 477 4.69 17.73 6.82
N GLY A 478 6.00 17.50 6.72
CA GLY A 478 6.84 18.04 5.64
C GLY A 478 6.41 17.52 4.27
N ALA A 479 5.98 16.25 4.18
CA ALA A 479 5.41 15.69 2.97
C ALA A 479 4.12 16.41 2.56
N VAL A 480 3.24 16.74 3.52
CA VAL A 480 2.01 17.50 3.24
C VAL A 480 2.31 18.94 2.83
N ASP A 481 3.18 19.66 3.55
CA ASP A 481 3.60 21.03 3.17
C ASP A 481 4.21 21.04 1.77
N ARG A 482 5.13 20.12 1.47
CA ARG A 482 5.80 20.11 0.17
C ARG A 482 4.86 19.82 -0.99
N LEU A 483 3.84 18.99 -0.76
CA LEU A 483 2.84 18.60 -1.75
C LEU A 483 1.76 19.67 -1.95
N THR A 484 1.38 20.40 -0.90
CA THR A 484 0.14 21.21 -0.88
C THR A 484 0.34 22.68 -0.51
N GLY A 485 1.47 23.03 0.10
CA GLY A 485 1.72 24.33 0.70
C GLY A 485 0.96 24.59 2.00
N ASN A 486 0.39 23.57 2.66
CA ASN A 486 -0.38 23.75 3.90
C ASN A 486 0.49 24.37 5.02
N ALA A 487 0.09 25.56 5.48
CA ALA A 487 0.84 26.33 6.46
C ALA A 487 0.90 25.67 7.84
N ALA A 488 -0.19 25.03 8.29
CA ALA A 488 -0.21 24.30 9.56
C ALA A 488 0.74 23.09 9.52
N ALA A 489 0.78 22.38 8.39
CA ALA A 489 1.74 21.30 8.17
C ALA A 489 3.18 21.83 8.20
N ARG A 490 3.47 22.95 7.54
CA ARG A 490 4.79 23.60 7.59
C ARG A 490 5.21 23.96 9.01
N GLN A 491 4.30 24.56 9.78
CA GLN A 491 4.55 24.95 11.17
C GLN A 491 4.93 23.74 12.01
N LEU A 492 4.16 22.65 11.94
CA LEU A 492 4.45 21.42 12.67
C LEU A 492 5.75 20.75 12.18
N ALA A 493 5.95 20.65 10.86
CA ALA A 493 7.15 20.06 10.28
C ALA A 493 8.41 20.77 10.78
N ARG A 494 8.42 22.11 10.76
CA ARG A 494 9.51 22.95 11.24
C ARG A 494 9.71 22.84 12.74
N ALA A 495 8.64 22.97 13.52
CA ALA A 495 8.74 22.93 14.97
C ALA A 495 9.31 21.58 15.46
N LEU A 496 8.80 20.47 14.92
CA LEU A 496 9.20 19.13 15.33
C LEU A 496 10.59 18.75 14.80
N SER A 497 10.94 19.09 13.56
CA SER A 497 12.26 18.78 13.01
C SER A 497 13.37 19.51 13.77
N THR A 498 13.18 20.81 14.05
CA THR A 498 14.12 21.60 14.84
C THR A 498 14.21 21.09 16.28
N ASN A 499 13.08 20.75 16.92
CA ASN A 499 13.06 20.19 18.28
C ASN A 499 13.89 18.90 18.37
N VAL A 500 13.69 17.99 17.40
CA VAL A 500 14.41 16.71 17.32
C VAL A 500 15.90 16.92 17.09
N VAL A 501 16.31 17.79 16.17
CA VAL A 501 17.75 18.03 15.92
C VAL A 501 18.44 18.67 17.12
N ARG A 502 17.77 19.62 17.82
CA ARG A 502 18.36 20.31 18.97
C ARG A 502 18.49 19.43 20.20
N HIS A 503 17.54 18.55 20.46
CA HIS A 503 17.42 17.88 21.76
C HIS A 503 17.37 16.35 21.69
N GLY A 504 17.17 15.77 20.51
CA GLY A 504 16.90 14.34 20.33
C GLY A 504 18.13 13.47 20.04
N PHE A 505 19.25 14.06 19.64
CA PHE A 505 20.43 13.34 19.19
C PHE A 505 21.59 13.40 20.19
N LYS A 506 22.32 12.29 20.30
CA LYS A 506 23.69 12.23 20.78
C LYS A 506 24.61 12.46 19.59
N LEU A 507 25.31 13.60 19.59
CA LEU A 507 26.30 13.94 18.58
C LEU A 507 27.68 14.04 19.23
N THR A 508 28.58 13.14 18.85
CA THR A 508 29.99 13.17 19.23
C THR A 508 30.85 12.93 17.98
N ALA A 509 32.18 13.04 18.10
CA ALA A 509 33.08 12.71 17.00
C ALA A 509 32.94 11.25 16.49
N SER A 510 32.39 10.35 17.31
CA SER A 510 32.25 8.92 17.00
C SER A 510 30.80 8.44 16.94
N GLU A 511 29.82 9.26 17.29
CA GLU A 511 28.43 8.82 17.45
C GLU A 511 27.44 9.84 16.90
N CYS A 512 26.49 9.33 16.13
CA CYS A 512 25.26 10.03 15.74
C CYS A 512 24.10 9.07 16.01
N VAL A 513 23.41 9.26 17.14
CA VAL A 513 22.37 8.34 17.61
C VAL A 513 21.19 9.13 18.14
N ILE A 514 19.98 8.80 17.69
CA ILE A 514 18.76 9.39 18.25
C ILE A 514 18.35 8.67 19.54
N ALA A 515 17.68 9.38 20.45
CA ALA A 515 17.10 8.73 21.62
C ALA A 515 15.81 7.97 21.27
N THR A 516 15.67 6.79 21.85
CA THR A 516 14.39 6.08 21.96
C THR A 516 13.46 6.84 22.90
N ALA A 517 13.96 7.27 24.07
CA ALA A 517 13.21 8.03 25.06
C ALA A 517 14.13 9.01 25.80
N ILE A 518 13.64 10.22 26.09
CA ILE A 518 14.30 11.24 26.92
C ILE A 518 13.33 11.67 28.02
N VAL A 519 13.79 11.78 29.26
CA VAL A 519 12.97 12.24 30.39
C VAL A 519 12.31 13.58 30.09
N TRP A 520 11.02 13.69 30.38
CA TRP A 520 10.27 14.93 30.27
C TRP A 520 10.29 15.71 31.59
N ARG A 521 10.58 17.02 31.52
CA ARG A 521 10.48 17.95 32.64
C ARG A 521 9.32 18.92 32.37
N ASP A 522 8.51 19.24 33.37
CA ASP A 522 7.30 20.06 33.18
C ASP A 522 7.58 21.45 32.63
N ASP A 523 8.74 22.02 32.99
CA ASP A 523 9.24 23.29 32.47
C ASP A 523 9.75 23.20 31.02
N GLY A 524 9.85 22.00 30.45
CA GLY A 524 10.38 21.75 29.10
C GLY A 524 11.90 21.86 29.01
N ALA A 525 12.61 22.00 30.13
CA ALA A 525 14.06 22.09 30.11
C ALA A 525 14.66 20.77 29.58
N PRO A 526 15.53 20.80 28.55
CA PRO A 526 16.23 19.60 28.12
C PRO A 526 17.16 19.12 29.24
N PRO A 527 17.44 17.81 29.33
CA PRO A 527 18.56 17.33 30.13
C PRO A 527 19.86 17.99 29.69
N SER A 528 20.71 18.34 30.64
CA SER A 528 22.02 18.93 30.34
C SER A 528 22.92 17.95 29.57
N ALA A 529 23.90 18.47 28.84
CA ALA A 529 24.88 17.65 28.13
C ALA A 529 25.58 16.64 29.08
N ALA A 530 25.83 17.03 30.33
CA ALA A 530 26.42 16.15 31.34
C ALA A 530 25.47 15.01 31.75
N GLU A 531 24.17 15.26 31.84
CA GLU A 531 23.16 14.23 32.13
C GLU A 531 23.00 13.25 30.96
N LEU A 532 22.94 13.76 29.72
CA LEU A 532 22.88 12.93 28.53
C LEU A 532 24.15 12.09 28.33
N ALA A 533 25.33 12.65 28.66
CA ALA A 533 26.61 11.96 28.55
C ALA A 533 26.76 10.81 29.55
N LYS A 534 26.14 10.91 30.75
CA LYS A 534 26.08 9.77 31.70
C LYS A 534 25.33 8.59 31.10
N GLY A 535 24.33 8.85 30.25
CA GLY A 535 23.53 7.81 29.60
C GLY A 535 22.78 6.92 30.59
N ASP A 536 22.42 7.46 31.77
CA ASP A 536 21.67 6.69 32.75
C ASP A 536 20.23 6.45 32.26
N LYS A 537 19.70 5.28 32.62
CA LYS A 537 18.34 4.90 32.24
C LYS A 537 17.28 5.80 32.85
N ALA A 538 17.58 6.54 33.91
CA ALA A 538 16.64 7.50 34.49
C ALA A 538 16.47 8.78 33.64
N THR A 539 17.37 9.03 32.69
CA THR A 539 17.41 10.25 31.88
C THR A 539 17.17 9.98 30.40
N VAL A 540 17.82 8.97 29.83
CA VAL A 540 17.77 8.72 28.38
C VAL A 540 17.95 7.23 28.04
N VAL A 541 17.21 6.77 27.03
CA VAL A 541 17.45 5.49 26.35
C VAL A 541 17.85 5.79 24.91
N TRP A 542 19.10 5.50 24.55
CA TRP A 542 19.60 5.66 23.18
C TRP A 542 19.21 4.49 22.28
N SER A 543 19.03 4.74 20.98
CA SER A 543 18.49 3.77 20.03
C SER A 543 19.52 2.84 19.38
N TYR A 544 20.58 2.45 20.11
CA TYR A 544 21.63 1.58 19.58
C TYR A 544 21.05 0.24 19.06
N GLY A 545 21.55 -0.23 17.91
CA GLY A 545 21.11 -1.50 17.31
C GLY A 545 19.73 -1.45 16.67
N THR A 546 19.15 -0.26 16.46
CA THR A 546 17.86 -0.06 15.80
C THR A 546 18.01 0.81 14.54
N ALA A 547 17.00 0.80 13.67
CA ALA A 547 16.94 1.69 12.50
C ALA A 547 16.43 3.12 12.82
N PHE A 548 16.19 3.46 14.09
CA PHE A 548 15.53 4.72 14.45
C PHE A 548 16.33 5.96 14.04
N THR A 549 17.66 5.90 14.11
CA THR A 549 18.53 6.99 13.61
C THR A 549 18.31 7.20 12.11
N GLU A 550 18.25 6.12 11.33
CA GLU A 550 18.02 6.21 9.88
C GLU A 550 16.64 6.78 9.56
N TRP A 551 15.61 6.38 10.32
CA TRP A 551 14.26 6.92 10.17
C TRP A 551 14.15 8.40 10.54
N ALA A 552 15.10 8.92 11.31
CA ALA A 552 15.13 10.32 11.71
C ALA A 552 15.89 11.24 10.74
N ILE A 553 16.67 10.69 9.79
CA ILE A 553 17.41 11.46 8.78
C ILE A 553 16.51 12.45 8.01
N PRO A 554 15.28 12.09 7.57
CA PRO A 554 14.45 13.05 6.86
C PRO A 554 14.08 14.29 7.70
N ALA A 555 13.94 14.15 9.02
CA ALA A 555 13.73 15.31 9.90
C ALA A 555 14.98 16.20 10.00
N VAL A 556 16.18 15.61 9.97
CA VAL A 556 17.44 16.37 9.92
C VAL A 556 17.50 17.20 8.64
N GLU A 557 17.15 16.61 7.49
CA GLU A 557 17.11 17.34 6.22
C GLU A 557 16.08 18.46 6.22
N LEU A 558 14.89 18.23 6.80
CA LEU A 558 13.89 19.29 6.97
C LEU A 558 14.42 20.43 7.84
N ALA A 559 15.06 20.13 8.97
CA ALA A 559 15.63 21.14 9.85
C ALA A 559 16.74 21.94 9.15
N ARG A 560 17.61 21.28 8.36
CA ARG A 560 18.63 21.95 7.54
C ARG A 560 18.00 22.92 6.55
N LEU A 561 16.98 22.49 5.81
CA LEU A 561 16.28 23.35 4.84
C LEU A 561 15.62 24.56 5.50
N TYR A 562 15.07 24.41 6.72
CA TYR A 562 14.51 25.53 7.45
C TYR A 562 15.57 26.49 8.00
N ALA A 563 16.70 25.97 8.49
CA ALA A 563 17.84 26.79 8.91
C ALA A 563 18.40 27.62 7.73
N GLU A 564 18.60 26.99 6.56
CA GLU A 564 19.03 27.69 5.35
C GLU A 564 18.05 28.78 4.91
N ALA A 565 16.74 28.53 5.02
CA ALA A 565 15.71 29.52 4.70
C ALA A 565 15.69 30.69 5.70
N ASP A 566 16.15 30.46 6.93
CA ASP A 566 16.24 31.47 7.99
C ASP A 566 17.59 32.23 7.96
N GLY A 567 18.58 31.71 7.22
CA GLY A 567 19.91 32.30 7.07
C GLY A 567 20.94 31.84 8.11
N ASP A 568 20.67 30.71 8.78
CA ASP A 568 21.53 30.10 9.81
C ASP A 568 22.65 29.19 9.24
#